data_AF-A0A359CYZ1-F1
#
_entry.id   AF-A0A359CYZ1-F1
#
_cell.length_a   1.000
_cell.length_b   1.000
_cell.length_c   1.000
_cell.angle_alpha   90.00
_cell.angle_beta   90.00
_cell.angle_gamma   90.00
#
_symmetry.space_group_name_H-M   'P 1'
#
loop_
_entity.id
_entity.type
_entity.pdbx_description
1 polymer ?
#
loop_
_entity_poly.entity_id
_entity_poly.type
_entity_poly.pdbx_seq_one_letter_code
_entity_poly.pdbx_strand_id
1 'polypeptide(L)' 'MIYLAIDIRDSKAKKFLDFIKSLSLPFIKEIELPNDTTIKAITDARQRKTIKAKNTKELFTKLDA' A
#
# COMPACT_ATOMS: atom_id res chain seq x y z
N MET A 1 8.08 2.49 -20.06
CA MET A 1 8.63 2.58 -18.69
C MET A 1 8.80 1.17 -18.17
N ILE A 2 10.02 0.79 -17.77
CA ILE A 2 10.32 -0.53 -17.21
C ILE A 2 10.11 -0.42 -15.70
N TYR A 3 9.24 -1.25 -15.13
CA TYR A 3 8.99 -1.31 -13.70
C TYR A 3 9.62 -2.58 -13.15
N LEU A 4 10.49 -2.42 -12.16
CA LEU A 4 11.16 -3.53 -11.48
C LEU A 4 10.36 -3.87 -10.21
N ALA A 5 9.62 -4.96 -10.21
CA ALA A 5 8.94 -5.47 -9.03
C ALA A 5 9.88 -6.47 -8.32
N ILE A 6 10.19 -6.21 -7.05
CA ILE A 6 11.07 -7.06 -6.24
C ILE A 6 10.33 -7.48 -4.98
N ASP A 7 10.39 -8.77 -4.65
CA ASP A 7 9.91 -9.29 -3.37
C ASP A 7 10.95 -9.00 -2.26
N ILE A 8 10.62 -8.04 -1.40
CA ILE A 8 11.46 -7.59 -0.28
C ILE A 8 11.65 -8.65 0.83
N ARG A 9 10.93 -9.78 0.78
CA ARG A 9 11.06 -10.87 1.76
C ARG A 9 12.25 -11.80 1.46
N ASP A 10 12.77 -11.78 0.23
CA ASP A 10 13.96 -12.53 -0.15
C ASP A 10 15.24 -11.70 0.08
N SER A 11 16.14 -12.21 0.91
CA SER A 11 17.43 -11.59 1.24
C SER A 11 18.32 -11.29 0.02
N LYS A 12 18.25 -12.09 -1.05
CA LYS A 12 19.00 -11.86 -2.29
C LYS A 12 18.38 -10.74 -3.10
N ALA A 13 17.06 -10.72 -3.17
CA ALA A 13 16.27 -9.70 -3.86
C ALA A 13 16.45 -8.33 -3.21
N LYS A 14 16.56 -8.29 -1.87
CA LYS A 14 16.91 -7.08 -1.11
C LYS A 14 18.30 -6.54 -1.42
N LYS A 15 19.33 -7.39 -1.46
CA LYS A 15 20.70 -6.98 -1.83
C LYS A 15 20.77 -6.45 -3.27
N PHE A 16 19.98 -7.03 -4.17
CA PHE A 16 19.88 -6.57 -5.55
C PHE A 16 19.22 -5.18 -5.63
N LEU A 17 18.16 -4.94 -4.85
CA LEU A 17 17.54 -3.63 -4.71
C LEU A 17 18.53 -2.60 -4.14
N ASP A 18 19.32 -2.96 -3.12
CA ASP A 18 20.34 -2.06 -2.54
C ASP A 18 21.43 -1.69 -3.56
N PHE A 19 21.88 -2.67 -4.36
CA PHE A 19 22.80 -2.42 -5.48
C PHE A 19 22.18 -1.50 -6.54
N ILE A 20 20.94 -1.76 -6.93
CA ILE A 20 20.21 -0.96 -7.91
C ILE A 20 19.94 0.47 -7.41
N LYS A 21 19.65 0.64 -6.11
CA LYS A 21 19.55 1.94 -5.44
C LYS A 21 20.89 2.69 -5.43
N SER A 22 22.01 1.99 -5.22
CA SER A 22 23.35 2.59 -5.26
C SER A 22 23.72 3.19 -6.62
N LEU A 23 23.14 2.65 -7.69
CA LEU A 23 23.34 3.15 -9.06
C LEU A 23 22.54 4.43 -9.37
N SER A 24 21.67 4.90 -8.47
CA SER A 24 20.89 6.15 -8.61
C SER A 24 20.22 6.30 -9.97
N LEU A 25 19.68 5.20 -10.53
CA LEU A 25 19.14 5.23 -11.89
C LEU A 25 17.75 5.89 -11.87
N PRO A 26 17.48 6.87 -12.76
CA PRO A 26 16.28 7.70 -12.72
C PRO A 26 14.96 6.97 -13.01
N PHE A 27 15.03 5.68 -13.36
CA PHE A 27 13.88 4.85 -13.71
C PHE A 27 13.42 3.89 -12.60
N ILE A 28 14.12 3.82 -11.46
CA ILE A 28 13.69 3.01 -10.32
C ILE A 28 12.86 3.89 -9.40
N LYS A 29 11.56 3.63 -9.33
CA LYS A 29 10.69 4.18 -8.30
C LYS A 29 10.32 3.06 -7.33
N GLU A 30 10.60 3.27 -6.06
CA GLU A 30 10.08 2.42 -5.00
C GLU A 30 8.57 2.67 -4.91
N ILE A 31 7.79 1.61 -5.12
CA ILE A 31 6.34 1.66 -4.97
C ILE A 31 6.04 0.89 -3.70
N GLU A 32 5.65 1.61 -2.64
CA GLU A 32 5.12 0.98 -1.45
C GLU A 32 3.73 0.43 -1.79
N LEU A 33 3.64 -0.90 -1.88
CA LEU A 33 2.36 -1.57 -2.00
C LEU A 33 1.64 -1.50 -0.65
N PRO A 34 0.30 -1.33 -0.64
CA PRO A 34 -0.47 -1.41 0.59
C PRO A 34 -0.26 -2.79 1.24
N ASN A 35 -0.14 -2.83 2.56
CA ASN A 35 -0.08 -4.09 3.31
C ASN A 35 -1.41 -4.86 3.22
N ASP A 36 -1.39 -6.13 3.60
CA ASP A 36 -2.56 -7.04 3.47
C ASP A 36 -3.81 -6.50 4.18
N THR A 37 -3.64 -5.78 5.30
CA THR A 37 -4.75 -5.15 6.02
C THR A 37 -5.39 -4.02 5.22
N THR A 38 -4.58 -3.19 4.56
CA THR A 38 -5.06 -2.12 3.69
C THR A 38 -5.73 -2.68 2.44
N ILE A 39 -5.16 -3.73 1.83
CA ILE A 39 -5.78 -4.42 0.68
C ILE A 39 -7.15 -4.97 1.05
N LYS A 40 -7.28 -5.58 2.24
CA LYS A 40 -8.56 -6.08 2.75
C LYS A 40 -9.56 -4.95 2.97
N ALA A 41 -9.16 -3.84 3.60
CA ALA A 41 -10.02 -2.68 3.81
C ALA A 41 -10.53 -2.07 2.50
N ILE A 42 -9.68 -1.96 1.47
CA ILE A 42 -10.07 -1.50 0.12
C ILE A 42 -11.10 -2.47 -0.49
N THR A 43 -10.89 -3.77 -0.33
CA THR A 43 -11.80 -4.80 -0.85
C THR A 43 -13.17 -4.75 -0.16
N ASP A 44 -13.19 -4.62 1.16
CA ASP A 44 -14.41 -4.49 1.95
C ASP A 44 -15.18 -3.20 1.59
N ALA A 45 -14.48 -2.10 1.33
CA ALA A 45 -15.08 -0.86 0.83
C ALA A 45 -15.74 -1.04 -0.55
N ARG A 46 -15.07 -1.72 -1.49
CA ARG A 46 -15.64 -2.04 -2.82
C ARG A 46 -16.87 -2.92 -2.71
N GLN A 47 -16.89 -3.85 -1.74
CA GLN A 47 -18.03 -4.74 -1.47
C GLN A 47 -19.15 -4.07 -0.65
N ARG A 48 -19.06 -2.76 -0.36
CA ARG A 48 -20.02 -2.02 0.47
C ARG A 48 -20.17 -2.57 1.89
N LYS A 49 -19.14 -3.23 2.42
CA LYS A 49 -19.06 -3.72 3.81
C LYS A 49 -18.58 -2.64 4.78
N THR A 50 -18.57 -1.38 4.37
CA THR A 50 -18.19 -0.23 5.20
C THR A 50 -19.35 0.26 6.04
N ILE A 51 -19.02 0.82 7.20
CA ILE A 51 -19.97 1.56 8.03
C ILE A 51 -20.38 2.83 7.27
N LYS A 52 -21.68 3.00 7.05
CA LYS A 52 -22.24 4.20 6.41
C LYS A 52 -22.59 5.23 7.47
N ALA A 53 -22.38 6.50 7.15
CA ALA A 53 -22.86 7.65 7.91
C ALA A 53 -23.64 8.56 6.97
N LYS A 54 -24.75 9.15 7.43
CA LYS A 54 -25.61 10.03 6.63
C LYS A 54 -25.05 11.44 6.53
N ASN A 55 -24.30 11.87 7.54
CA ASN A 55 -23.71 13.20 7.62
C ASN A 55 -22.40 13.16 8.42
N THR A 56 -21.68 14.28 8.41
CA THR A 56 -20.39 14.43 9.09
C THR A 56 -20.49 14.24 10.60
N LYS A 57 -21.57 14.70 11.24
CA LYS A 57 -21.76 14.53 12.69
C LYS A 57 -21.86 13.05 13.08
N GLU A 58 -22.66 12.28 12.35
CA GLU A 58 -22.80 10.83 12.55
C GLU A 58 -21.50 10.06 12.26
N LEU A 59 -20.70 10.53 11.29
CA LEU A 59 -19.40 9.94 10.98
C LEU A 59 -18.44 10.02 12.17
N PHE A 60 -18.27 11.20 12.77
CA PHE A 60 -17.38 11.37 13.92
C PHE A 60 -17.85 10.58 15.14
N THR A 61 -19.16 10.55 15.41
CA THR A 61 -19.70 9.72 16.51
C THR A 61 -19.40 8.23 16.33
N LYS A 62 -19.33 7.73 15.09
CA LYS A 62 -18.99 6.33 14.79
C LYS A 62 -17.48 6.04 14.74
N LEU A 63 -16.64 7.07 14.61
CA LEU A 63 -15.19 6.96 14.63
C LEU A 63 -14.62 7.05 16.04
N ASP A 64 -15.29 7.79 16.93
CA ASP A 64 -14.90 7.97 18.33
C ASP A 64 -15.41 6.84 19.27
N ALA A 65 -16.22 5.90 18.75
CA ALA A 65 -16.83 4.79 19.49
C ALA A 65 -16.05 3.48 19.31
#